data_AF-A0A2S4PJX8-F1
#
_entry.id   AF-A0A2S4PJX8-F1
#
_cell.length_a   1.000
_cell.length_b   1.000
_cell.length_c   1.000
_cell.angle_alpha   90.00
_cell.angle_beta   90.00
_cell.angle_gamma   90.00
#
_symmetry.space_group_name_H-M   'P 1'
#
loop_
_entity.id
_entity.type
_entity.pdbx_description
1 polymer ?
#
loop_
_entity_poly.entity_id
_entity_poly.type
_entity_poly.pdbx_seq_one_letter_code
_entity_poly.pdbx_strand_id
1 'polypeptide(L)'
;MPEGIVLLTSVRALGVPHPTIEQELNSQLASLYSSSKKTIGVKTPAHFVLTDLHPHIPEWTRISKRAENITFIPESVDATCAPSSVKSSNKQKVFRLFNLSFHHFDDNLGSDIIRNSLETADGFGIFELQDRTPVSMILMILIGLMLLLVTPFYFWRSPGHLFFTYIIPILPFVVVTDGYVSCFRTRTPEEVLELIKNCGASIEDWEILSGREQHTWPVGHMSWIIAIKKKNV
;
A
#
# COMPACT_ATOMS: atom_id res chain seq x y z
N MET A 1 2.56 -24.24 8.67
CA MET A 1 2.55 -22.77 8.43
C MET A 1 1.83 -22.12 9.59
N PRO A 2 2.22 -20.91 10.02
CA PRO A 2 1.54 -20.23 11.10
C PRO A 2 0.12 -19.83 10.69
N GLU A 3 -0.77 -19.72 11.68
CA GLU A 3 -2.15 -19.27 11.56
C GLU A 3 -2.19 -17.82 11.01
N GLY A 4 -2.86 -17.55 9.88
CA GLY A 4 -3.15 -16.22 9.32
C GLY A 4 -1.94 -15.29 9.04
N ILE A 5 -2.00 -14.55 7.93
CA ILE A 5 -1.13 -13.37 7.73
C ILE A 5 -1.97 -12.14 8.06
N VAL A 6 -1.51 -11.28 8.96
CA VAL A 6 -2.11 -9.96 9.18
C VAL A 6 -1.41 -8.94 8.31
N LEU A 7 -2.16 -8.33 7.41
CA LEU A 7 -1.71 -7.23 6.58
C LEU A 7 -2.09 -5.90 7.22
N LEU A 8 -1.11 -5.20 7.78
CA LEU A 8 -1.28 -3.87 8.36
C LEU A 8 -1.02 -2.81 7.30
N THR A 9 -2.02 -2.00 7.00
CA THR A 9 -1.89 -0.97 5.96
C THR A 9 -1.91 0.42 6.58
N SER A 10 -0.93 1.26 6.26
CA SER A 10 -0.91 2.69 6.62
C SER A 10 -1.46 3.48 5.44
N VAL A 11 -2.53 4.26 5.62
CA VAL A 11 -3.31 4.76 4.49
C VAL A 11 -3.80 6.20 4.61
N ARG A 12 -3.25 7.11 3.80
CA ARG A 12 -4.02 8.26 3.32
C ARG A 12 -5.01 7.79 2.25
N ALA A 13 -6.26 8.24 2.37
CA ALA A 13 -7.51 7.86 1.65
C ALA A 13 -7.45 7.13 0.29
N LEU A 14 -6.45 7.37 -0.58
CA LEU A 14 -6.32 6.73 -1.90
C LEU A 14 -5.52 5.41 -1.91
N GLY A 15 -4.83 5.06 -0.82
CA GLY A 15 -4.00 3.85 -0.70
C GLY A 15 -4.67 2.65 -0.03
N VAL A 16 -5.98 2.71 0.27
CA VAL A 16 -6.67 1.64 1.01
C VAL A 16 -6.66 0.40 0.13
N PRO A 17 -6.27 -0.79 0.64
CA PRO A 17 -6.54 -2.01 -0.10
C PRO A 17 -8.04 -2.08 -0.32
N HIS A 18 -8.45 -1.88 -1.57
CA HIS A 18 -9.83 -2.10 -1.96
C HIS A 18 -10.18 -3.56 -1.58
N PRO A 19 -11.43 -3.89 -1.20
CA PRO A 19 -11.84 -5.27 -0.94
C PRO A 19 -11.39 -6.27 -2.02
N THR A 20 -11.18 -5.79 -3.25
CA THR A 20 -10.56 -6.53 -4.35
C THR A 20 -9.18 -7.10 -4.03
N ILE A 21 -8.27 -6.35 -3.37
CA ILE A 21 -6.92 -6.85 -3.04
C ILE A 21 -7.02 -7.99 -2.02
N GLU A 22 -7.87 -7.84 -1.01
CA GLU A 22 -8.12 -8.90 -0.02
C GLU A 22 -8.69 -10.16 -0.68
N GLN A 23 -9.73 -10.00 -1.49
CA GLN A 23 -10.37 -11.11 -2.21
C GLN A 23 -9.41 -11.82 -3.15
N GLU A 24 -8.64 -11.08 -3.95
CA GLU A 24 -7.69 -11.64 -4.89
C GLU A 24 -6.57 -12.39 -4.16
N LEU A 25 -6.00 -11.79 -3.11
CA LEU A 25 -4.95 -12.44 -2.32
C LEU A 25 -5.48 -13.72 -1.68
N ASN A 26 -6.65 -13.68 -1.05
CA ASN A 26 -7.23 -14.85 -0.39
C ASN A 26 -7.65 -15.93 -1.37
N SER A 27 -8.09 -15.56 -2.58
CA SER A 27 -8.33 -16.50 -3.70
C SER A 27 -7.03 -17.19 -4.14
N GLN A 28 -5.95 -16.43 -4.34
CA GLN A 28 -4.64 -16.98 -4.69
C GLN A 28 -4.09 -17.89 -3.59
N LEU A 29 -4.17 -17.48 -2.32
CA LEU A 29 -3.78 -18.30 -1.18
C LEU A 29 -4.60 -19.60 -1.13
N ALA A 30 -5.91 -19.54 -1.33
CA ALA A 30 -6.77 -20.72 -1.37
C ALA A 30 -6.37 -21.70 -2.50
N SER A 31 -6.04 -21.19 -3.68
CA SER A 31 -5.57 -22.02 -4.80
C SER A 31 -4.22 -22.68 -4.49
N LEU A 32 -3.24 -21.93 -3.97
CA LEU A 32 -1.93 -22.44 -3.57
C LEU A 32 -2.04 -23.51 -2.49
N TYR A 33 -2.92 -23.31 -1.50
CA TYR A 33 -3.19 -24.29 -0.45
C TYR A 33 -3.89 -25.54 -0.96
N SER A 34 -4.62 -25.46 -2.06
CA SER A 34 -5.30 -26.60 -2.68
C SER A 34 -4.34 -27.44 -3.52
N SER A 35 -3.35 -26.82 -4.17
CA SER A 35 -2.34 -27.50 -4.99
C SER A 35 -1.20 -28.13 -4.17
N SER A 36 -0.93 -27.66 -2.95
CA SER A 36 0.17 -28.16 -2.11
C SER A 36 -0.23 -29.33 -1.21
N LYS A 37 0.15 -30.57 -1.60
CA LYS A 37 -0.01 -31.82 -0.79
C LYS A 37 0.75 -31.81 0.56
N LYS A 38 1.65 -30.85 0.81
CA LYS A 38 2.59 -30.84 1.94
C LYS A 38 2.20 -29.87 3.08
N THR A 39 1.02 -29.25 3.03
CA THR A 39 0.66 -28.20 3.98
C THR A 39 -0.12 -28.75 5.18
N ILE A 40 0.61 -29.25 6.18
CA ILE A 40 0.06 -29.63 7.49
C ILE A 40 -0.07 -28.34 8.31
N GLY A 41 -1.23 -27.71 8.27
CA GLY A 41 -1.53 -26.49 9.03
C GLY A 41 -2.90 -25.91 8.67
N VAL A 42 -3.51 -25.20 9.62
CA VAL A 42 -4.83 -24.57 9.44
C VAL A 42 -4.75 -23.53 8.32
N LYS A 43 -5.45 -23.80 7.21
CA LYS A 43 -5.57 -22.92 6.04
C LYS A 43 -6.48 -21.75 6.42
N THR A 44 -5.89 -20.62 6.76
CA THR A 44 -6.61 -19.42 7.19
C THR A 44 -6.41 -18.32 6.16
N PRO A 45 -7.46 -17.55 5.82
CA PRO A 45 -7.30 -16.37 4.98
C PRO A 45 -6.35 -15.36 5.65
N ALA A 46 -5.67 -14.57 4.83
CA ALA A 46 -5.00 -13.37 5.28
C ALA A 46 -6.04 -12.35 5.75
N HIS A 47 -5.78 -11.77 6.91
CA HIS A 47 -6.63 -10.77 7.54
C HIS A 47 -6.02 -9.38 7.34
N PHE A 48 -6.81 -8.45 6.83
CA PHE A 48 -6.38 -7.07 6.60
C PHE A 48 -6.82 -6.21 7.78
N VAL A 49 -5.89 -5.42 8.30
CA VAL A 49 -6.13 -4.47 9.39
C VAL A 49 -5.74 -3.09 8.88
N LEU A 50 -6.75 -2.25 8.66
CA LEU A 50 -6.57 -0.86 8.23
C LEU A 50 -6.15 0.00 9.43
N THR A 51 -5.12 0.81 9.24
CA THR A 51 -4.59 1.72 10.26
C THR A 51 -4.18 3.03 9.61
N ASP A 52 -4.27 4.13 10.34
CA ASP A 52 -3.74 5.41 9.91
C ASP A 52 -3.50 6.31 11.11
N LEU A 53 -2.73 7.39 10.92
CA LEU A 53 -2.61 8.46 11.89
C LEU A 53 -3.95 9.20 12.07
N HIS A 54 -4.78 9.25 11.01
CA HIS A 54 -6.11 9.84 11.02
C HIS A 54 -7.16 8.86 10.46
N PRO A 55 -7.60 7.87 11.27
CA PRO A 55 -8.54 6.85 10.82
C PRO A 55 -9.85 7.39 10.22
N HIS A 56 -10.20 6.90 9.03
CA HIS A 56 -11.47 7.23 8.35
C HIS A 56 -12.63 6.33 8.83
N ILE A 57 -12.99 6.45 10.11
CA ILE A 57 -13.94 5.56 10.82
C ILE A 57 -15.24 5.27 10.05
N PRO A 58 -15.96 6.27 9.49
CA PRO A 58 -17.24 5.99 8.83
C PRO A 58 -17.12 5.08 7.61
N GLU A 59 -16.09 5.30 6.78
CA GLU A 59 -15.88 4.48 5.58
C GLU A 59 -15.32 3.11 5.93
N TRP A 60 -14.38 3.04 6.87
CA TRP A 60 -13.81 1.76 7.30
C TRP A 60 -14.83 0.87 7.99
N THR A 61 -15.78 1.45 8.74
CA THR A 61 -16.94 0.73 9.29
C THR A 61 -17.83 0.15 8.19
N ARG A 62 -17.99 0.84 7.06
CA ARG A 62 -18.77 0.33 5.92
C ARG A 62 -18.01 -0.79 5.20
N ILE A 63 -16.70 -0.65 5.03
CA ILE A 63 -15.83 -1.64 4.39
C ILE A 63 -15.79 -2.94 5.21
N SER A 64 -15.51 -2.84 6.52
CA SER A 64 -15.41 -4.02 7.40
C SER A 64 -16.73 -4.79 7.53
N LYS A 65 -17.88 -4.11 7.41
CA LYS A 65 -19.19 -4.78 7.38
C LYS A 65 -19.44 -5.58 6.09
N ARG A 66 -18.70 -5.30 5.01
CA ARG A 66 -18.87 -5.91 3.69
C ARG A 66 -17.80 -6.94 3.34
N ALA A 67 -16.71 -7.00 4.09
CA ALA A 67 -15.59 -7.89 3.85
C ALA A 67 -15.19 -8.61 5.15
N GLU A 68 -15.29 -9.93 5.15
CA GLU A 68 -15.09 -10.76 6.36
C GLU A 68 -13.66 -10.68 6.91
N ASN A 69 -12.67 -10.52 6.02
CA ASN A 69 -11.25 -10.48 6.40
C ASN A 69 -10.69 -9.06 6.45
N ILE A 70 -11.54 -8.03 6.59
CA ILE A 70 -11.09 -6.64 6.74
C ILE A 70 -11.60 -6.08 8.06
N THR A 71 -10.67 -5.64 8.90
CA THR A 71 -10.94 -4.88 10.13
C THR A 71 -10.09 -3.62 10.15
N PHE A 72 -10.24 -2.80 11.20
CA PHE A 72 -9.45 -1.59 11.34
C PHE A 72 -9.20 -1.26 12.81
N ILE A 73 -8.15 -0.48 13.07
CA ILE A 73 -7.87 0.12 14.36
C ILE A 73 -8.51 1.52 14.38
N PRO A 74 -9.47 1.79 15.28
CA PRO A 74 -10.13 3.09 15.34
C PRO A 74 -9.27 4.20 15.95
N GLU A 75 -8.25 3.83 16.74
CA GLU A 75 -7.29 4.76 17.31
C GLU A 75 -6.24 5.20 16.27
N SER A 76 -5.67 6.39 16.48
CA SER A 76 -4.53 6.89 15.72
C SER A 76 -3.33 5.96 15.87
N VAL A 77 -2.76 5.51 14.76
CA VAL A 77 -1.55 4.69 14.72
C VAL A 77 -0.44 5.43 14.00
N ASP A 78 0.63 5.73 14.73
CA ASP A 78 1.87 6.25 14.16
C ASP A 78 2.68 5.10 13.54
N ALA A 79 2.99 5.20 12.25
CA ALA A 79 3.75 4.18 11.52
C ALA A 79 5.20 4.00 12.05
N THR A 80 5.76 5.01 12.73
CA THR A 80 7.08 4.93 13.40
C THR A 80 7.05 4.11 14.69
N CYS A 81 5.86 3.90 15.26
CA CYS A 81 5.66 3.18 16.50
C CYS A 81 4.45 2.24 16.40
N ALA A 82 4.27 1.62 15.23
CA ALA A 82 3.09 0.81 14.98
C ALA A 82 3.12 -0.46 15.87
N PRO A 83 1.97 -0.82 16.49
CA PRO A 83 1.93 -1.84 17.51
C PRO A 83 2.18 -3.24 16.94
N SER A 84 2.88 -4.08 17.69
CA SER A 84 3.00 -5.52 17.42
C SER A 84 1.77 -6.32 17.89
N SER A 85 0.92 -5.70 18.72
CA SER A 85 -0.26 -6.30 19.37
C SER A 85 -1.45 -6.54 18.43
N VAL A 86 -1.30 -6.32 17.13
CA VAL A 86 -2.31 -6.65 16.12
C VAL A 86 -2.46 -8.17 15.95
N LYS A 87 -1.48 -8.93 16.45
CA LYS A 87 -1.52 -10.39 16.49
C LYS A 87 -2.62 -10.86 17.45
N SER A 88 -3.58 -11.63 16.93
CA SER A 88 -4.57 -12.33 17.77
C SER A 88 -3.99 -13.59 18.45
N SER A 89 -2.85 -14.08 17.96
CA SER A 89 -2.14 -15.28 18.44
C SER A 89 -0.65 -15.10 18.20
N ASN A 90 0.21 -15.66 19.07
CA ASN A 90 1.67 -15.63 18.90
C ASN A 90 2.15 -16.33 17.62
N LYS A 91 1.29 -17.13 16.98
CA LYS A 91 1.60 -17.77 15.70
C LYS A 91 1.34 -16.84 14.52
N GLN A 92 0.59 -15.76 14.66
CA GLN A 92 0.21 -14.92 13.54
C GLN A 92 1.41 -14.11 13.04
N LYS A 93 1.62 -14.11 11.72
CA LYS A 93 2.65 -13.29 11.08
C LYS A 93 2.07 -11.93 10.72
N VAL A 94 2.85 -10.88 10.94
CA VAL A 94 2.48 -9.51 10.56
C VAL A 94 3.28 -9.08 9.34
N PHE A 95 2.59 -8.65 8.30
CA PHE A 95 3.17 -8.02 7.13
C PHE A 95 2.64 -6.58 7.01
N ARG A 96 3.53 -5.60 6.92
CA ARG A 96 3.14 -4.18 6.79
C ARG A 96 3.14 -3.76 5.33
N LEU A 97 2.07 -3.13 4.88
CA LEU A 97 1.89 -2.73 3.49
C LEU A 97 1.79 -1.22 3.39
N PHE A 98 2.74 -0.63 2.65
CA PHE A 98 2.76 0.78 2.29
C PHE A 98 2.48 0.88 0.79
N ASN A 99 1.23 1.16 0.44
CA ASN A 99 0.82 1.33 -0.95
C ASN A 99 0.59 2.83 -1.23
N LEU A 100 1.25 3.38 -2.25
CA LEU A 100 1.13 4.79 -2.66
C LEU A 100 1.21 5.78 -1.50
N SER A 101 2.09 5.53 -0.54
CA SER A 101 2.16 6.29 0.70
C SER A 101 3.57 6.62 1.14
N PHE A 102 4.58 5.87 0.71
CA PHE A 102 5.92 6.01 1.24
C PHE A 102 6.59 7.32 0.77
N HIS A 103 6.21 7.81 -0.42
CA HIS A 103 6.61 9.14 -0.91
C HIS A 103 6.11 10.33 -0.05
N HIS A 104 5.15 10.12 0.86
CA HIS A 104 4.72 11.17 1.79
C HIS A 104 5.67 11.38 2.97
N PHE A 105 6.55 10.42 3.26
CA PHE A 105 7.48 10.50 4.38
C PHE A 105 8.83 11.07 3.93
N ASP A 106 9.41 11.98 4.72
CA ASP A 106 10.81 12.39 4.55
C ASP A 106 11.78 11.28 4.96
N ASP A 107 13.08 11.49 4.81
CA ASP A 107 14.08 10.44 5.04
C ASP A 107 14.16 10.01 6.51
N ASN A 108 13.98 10.95 7.45
CA ASN A 108 14.01 10.63 8.87
C ASN A 108 12.79 9.77 9.23
N LEU A 109 11.60 10.23 8.86
CA LEU A 109 10.35 9.54 9.14
C LEU A 109 10.29 8.19 8.41
N GLY A 110 10.73 8.13 7.16
CA GLY A 110 10.82 6.90 6.38
C GLY A 110 11.81 5.89 7.00
N SER A 111 12.95 6.37 7.51
CA SER A 111 13.92 5.53 8.24
C SER A 111 13.31 4.96 9.52
N ASP A 112 12.60 5.77 10.30
CA ASP A 112 11.98 5.35 11.55
C ASP A 112 10.85 4.33 11.30
N ILE A 113 10.06 4.51 10.24
CA ILE A 113 9.03 3.55 9.80
C ILE A 113 9.66 2.22 9.40
N ILE A 114 10.75 2.25 8.61
CA ILE A 114 11.48 1.05 8.20
C ILE A 114 12.06 0.34 9.42
N ARG A 115 12.75 1.08 10.31
CA ARG A 115 13.32 0.54 11.55
C ARG A 115 12.25 -0.17 12.37
N ASN A 116 11.13 0.52 12.65
CA ASN A 116 10.04 -0.06 13.41
C ASN A 116 9.45 -1.31 12.73
N SER A 117 9.38 -1.32 11.40
CA SER A 117 8.91 -2.47 10.62
C SER A 117 9.87 -3.66 10.71
N LEU A 118 11.19 -3.41 10.65
CA LEU A 118 12.21 -4.45 10.82
C LEU A 118 12.23 -5.04 12.23
N GLU A 119 11.92 -4.23 13.25
CA GLU A 119 11.93 -4.67 14.64
C GLU A 119 10.67 -5.45 15.01
N THR A 120 9.50 -5.01 14.55
CA THR A 120 8.21 -5.46 15.11
C THR A 120 7.36 -6.31 14.16
N ALA A 121 7.64 -6.30 12.85
CA ALA A 121 6.91 -7.09 11.86
C ALA A 121 7.67 -8.37 11.47
N ASP A 122 6.99 -9.25 10.72
CA ASP A 122 7.57 -10.44 10.09
C ASP A 122 7.87 -10.22 8.59
N GLY A 123 7.31 -9.13 8.02
CA GLY A 123 7.54 -8.66 6.66
C GLY A 123 7.03 -7.24 6.47
N PHE A 124 7.51 -6.55 5.44
CA PHE A 124 6.88 -5.34 4.94
C PHE A 124 7.05 -5.20 3.43
N GLY A 125 6.15 -4.45 2.80
CA GLY A 125 6.18 -4.16 1.37
C GLY A 125 5.87 -2.70 1.09
N ILE A 126 6.65 -2.09 0.21
CA ILE A 126 6.48 -0.72 -0.27
C ILE A 126 6.19 -0.81 -1.76
N PHE A 127 5.08 -0.21 -2.20
CA PHE A 127 4.61 -0.25 -3.59
C PHE A 127 4.26 1.18 -4.04
N GLU A 128 4.89 1.62 -5.12
CA GLU A 128 4.70 2.95 -5.72
C GLU A 128 4.40 2.81 -7.22
N LEU A 129 3.28 3.37 -7.69
CA LEU A 129 2.87 3.33 -9.12
C LEU A 129 3.43 4.49 -9.95
N GLN A 130 4.28 5.30 -9.35
CA GLN A 130 4.87 6.48 -9.97
C GLN A 130 6.35 6.51 -9.67
N ASP A 131 7.13 7.07 -10.58
CA ASP A 131 8.57 7.22 -10.41
C ASP A 131 9.05 8.56 -10.99
N ARG A 132 10.31 8.90 -10.71
CA ARG A 132 10.94 10.15 -11.15
C ARG A 132 11.40 10.07 -12.61
N THR A 133 10.52 9.64 -13.51
CA THR A 133 10.79 9.56 -14.95
C THR A 133 9.84 10.47 -15.74
N PRO A 134 10.28 11.02 -16.89
CA PRO A 134 9.38 11.77 -17.78
C PRO A 134 8.18 10.95 -18.25
N VAL A 135 8.35 9.63 -18.35
CA VAL A 135 7.29 8.71 -18.78
C VAL A 135 6.18 8.62 -17.71
N SER A 136 6.55 8.55 -16.43
CA SER A 136 5.56 8.61 -15.33
C SER A 136 4.86 9.98 -15.25
N MET A 137 5.56 11.07 -15.56
CA MET A 137 4.93 12.40 -15.68
C MET A 137 3.91 12.45 -16.84
N ILE A 138 4.23 11.84 -17.99
CA ILE A 138 3.25 11.71 -19.09
C ILE A 138 2.01 10.94 -18.61
N LEU A 139 2.18 9.87 -17.83
CA LEU A 139 1.06 9.15 -17.24
C LEU A 139 0.18 10.06 -16.37
N MET A 140 0.75 10.97 -15.57
CA MET A 140 -0.04 11.92 -14.78
C MET A 140 -0.88 12.86 -15.65
N ILE A 141 -0.34 13.35 -16.78
CA ILE A 141 -1.12 14.11 -17.77
C ILE A 141 -2.27 13.25 -18.32
N LEU A 142 -1.99 11.99 -18.68
CA LEU A 142 -3.01 11.07 -19.19
C LEU A 142 -4.11 10.81 -18.16
N ILE A 143 -3.80 10.74 -16.86
CA ILE A 143 -4.78 10.67 -15.78
C ILE A 143 -5.63 11.94 -15.74
N GLY A 144 -5.02 13.13 -15.87
CA GLY A 144 -5.75 14.40 -15.97
C GLY A 144 -6.70 14.44 -17.17
N LEU A 145 -6.29 13.93 -18.33
CA LEU A 145 -7.15 13.81 -19.53
C LEU A 145 -8.25 12.77 -19.33
N MET A 146 -7.93 11.64 -18.69
CA MET A 146 -8.90 10.59 -18.36
C MET A 146 -9.99 11.12 -17.41
N LEU A 147 -9.63 12.03 -16.49
CA LEU A 147 -10.62 12.72 -15.65
C LEU A 147 -11.63 13.51 -16.49
N LEU A 148 -11.20 14.20 -17.56
CA LEU A 148 -12.12 14.90 -18.47
C LEU A 148 -13.13 13.93 -19.12
N LEU A 149 -12.69 12.71 -19.44
CA LEU A 149 -13.54 11.69 -20.06
C LEU A 149 -14.48 11.01 -19.07
N VAL A 150 -14.03 10.78 -17.83
CA VAL A 150 -14.76 9.99 -16.82
C VAL A 150 -15.72 10.84 -15.98
N THR A 151 -15.43 12.14 -15.83
CA THR A 151 -16.27 13.06 -15.06
C THR A 151 -17.76 13.05 -15.44
N PRO A 152 -18.18 13.01 -16.72
CA PRO A 152 -19.60 13.09 -17.07
C PRO A 152 -20.33 11.77 -16.83
N PHE A 153 -19.63 10.67 -16.53
CA PHE A 153 -20.26 9.39 -16.19
C PHE A 153 -20.44 9.24 -14.68
N TYR A 154 -19.43 9.63 -13.89
CA TYR A 154 -19.45 9.49 -12.43
C TYR A 154 -20.09 10.70 -11.73
N PHE A 155 -19.90 11.91 -12.26
CA PHE A 155 -20.30 13.17 -11.63
C PHE A 155 -21.37 13.93 -12.41
N TRP A 156 -22.14 13.25 -13.27
CA TRP A 156 -23.19 13.87 -14.10
C TRP A 156 -24.26 14.64 -13.30
N ARG A 157 -24.49 14.26 -12.04
CA ARG A 157 -25.44 14.92 -11.13
C ARG A 157 -24.81 15.97 -10.23
N SER A 158 -23.54 16.30 -10.45
CA SER A 158 -22.80 17.25 -9.64
C SER A 158 -22.33 18.43 -10.50
N PRO A 159 -23.15 19.50 -10.60
CA PRO A 159 -22.82 20.69 -11.38
C PRO A 159 -21.46 21.31 -11.01
N GLY A 160 -21.09 21.27 -9.72
CA GLY A 160 -19.79 21.78 -9.26
C GLY A 160 -18.60 21.03 -9.88
N HIS A 161 -18.60 19.70 -9.80
CA HIS A 161 -17.59 18.86 -10.47
C HIS A 161 -17.53 19.14 -11.97
N LEU A 162 -18.68 19.19 -12.68
CA LEU A 162 -18.69 19.48 -14.11
C LEU A 162 -18.11 20.86 -14.43
N PHE A 163 -18.47 21.88 -13.65
CA PHE A 163 -17.96 23.25 -13.80
C PHE A 163 -16.44 23.32 -13.59
N PHE A 164 -15.94 22.73 -12.51
CA PHE A 164 -14.51 22.73 -12.17
C PHE A 164 -13.66 21.70 -12.94
N THR A 165 -14.28 20.85 -13.75
CA THR A 165 -13.59 19.99 -14.72
C THR A 165 -13.52 20.64 -16.10
N TYR A 166 -14.62 21.25 -16.59
CA TYR A 166 -14.71 21.69 -17.99
C TYR A 166 -14.62 23.20 -18.22
N ILE A 167 -15.11 24.03 -17.29
CA ILE A 167 -15.16 25.49 -17.48
C ILE A 167 -13.92 26.14 -16.87
N ILE A 168 -13.65 25.82 -15.61
CA ILE A 168 -12.44 26.24 -14.90
C ILE A 168 -11.77 24.96 -14.45
N PRO A 169 -10.82 24.39 -15.22
CA PRO A 169 -10.31 23.02 -15.05
C PRO A 169 -9.39 22.86 -13.83
N ILE A 170 -9.86 23.27 -12.64
CA ILE A 170 -9.16 23.17 -11.36
C ILE A 170 -8.95 21.70 -11.01
N LEU A 171 -9.95 20.85 -11.19
CA LEU A 171 -9.86 19.43 -10.84
C LEU A 171 -8.75 18.70 -11.60
N PRO A 172 -8.72 18.70 -12.95
CA PRO A 172 -7.62 18.05 -13.67
C PRO A 172 -6.26 18.72 -13.40
N PHE A 173 -6.23 20.05 -13.22
CA PHE A 173 -4.98 20.74 -12.84
C PHE A 173 -4.44 20.24 -11.50
N VAL A 174 -5.26 20.22 -10.45
CA VAL A 174 -4.86 19.76 -9.11
C VAL A 174 -4.41 18.30 -9.16
N VAL A 175 -5.15 17.42 -9.85
CA VAL A 175 -4.79 15.99 -9.99
C VAL A 175 -3.43 15.80 -10.68
N VAL A 176 -3.17 16.49 -11.79
CA VAL A 176 -1.87 16.39 -12.49
C VAL A 176 -0.75 16.94 -11.62
N THR A 177 -0.98 18.06 -10.94
CA THR A 177 0.05 18.72 -10.13
C THR A 177 0.40 17.88 -8.90
N ASP A 178 -0.61 17.30 -8.23
CA ASP A 178 -0.43 16.36 -7.13
C ASP A 178 0.30 15.09 -7.58
N GLY A 179 -0.05 14.58 -8.77
CA GLY A 179 0.68 13.48 -9.41
C GLY A 179 2.15 13.82 -9.69
N TYR A 180 2.46 15.03 -10.16
CA TYR A 180 3.85 15.45 -10.35
C TYR A 180 4.63 15.56 -9.04
N VAL A 181 4.03 16.18 -8.01
CA VAL A 181 4.65 16.24 -6.68
C VAL A 181 4.93 14.83 -6.17
N SER A 182 4.00 13.91 -6.38
CA SER A 182 4.14 12.52 -5.98
C SER A 182 5.24 11.81 -6.78
N CYS A 183 5.31 11.97 -8.11
CA CYS A 183 6.45 11.52 -8.92
C CYS A 183 7.78 12.02 -8.34
N PHE A 184 7.93 13.32 -8.09
CA PHE A 184 9.17 13.92 -7.58
C PHE A 184 9.56 13.43 -6.19
N ARG A 185 8.59 13.06 -5.36
CA ARG A 185 8.81 12.57 -4.00
C ARG A 185 9.00 11.06 -3.92
N THR A 186 8.66 10.31 -4.97
CA THR A 186 8.88 8.87 -4.98
C THR A 186 10.37 8.55 -5.07
N ARG A 187 10.84 7.81 -4.07
CA ARG A 187 12.18 7.25 -4.02
C ARG A 187 12.33 6.10 -5.00
N THR A 188 13.52 5.95 -5.58
CA THR A 188 13.85 4.75 -6.38
C THR A 188 14.04 3.53 -5.47
N PRO A 189 13.97 2.31 -6.02
CA PRO A 189 14.28 1.11 -5.24
C PRO A 189 15.64 1.18 -4.55
N GLU A 190 16.66 1.72 -5.21
CA GLU A 190 18.01 1.87 -4.69
C GLU A 190 18.08 2.85 -3.50
N GLU A 191 17.37 3.97 -3.58
CA GLU A 191 17.30 4.95 -2.48
C GLU A 191 16.61 4.38 -1.25
N VAL A 192 15.54 3.59 -1.43
CA VAL A 192 14.89 2.92 -0.29
C VAL A 192 15.78 1.80 0.26
N LEU A 193 16.53 1.08 -0.57
CA LEU A 193 17.52 0.10 -0.10
C LEU A 193 18.63 0.77 0.71
N GLU A 194 19.07 1.96 0.32
CA GLU A 194 20.00 2.78 1.09
C GLU A 194 19.37 3.21 2.43
N LEU A 195 18.11 3.63 2.42
CA LEU A 195 17.35 3.97 3.62
C LEU A 195 17.24 2.77 4.57
N ILE A 196 16.98 1.56 4.05
CA ILE A 196 16.96 0.32 4.84
C ILE A 196 18.31 0.03 5.48
N LYS A 197 19.42 0.20 4.74
CA LYS A 197 20.77 -0.02 5.28
C LYS A 197 21.13 0.96 6.39
N ASN A 198 20.66 2.21 6.27
CA ASN A 198 21.00 3.30 7.17
C ASN A 198 19.96 3.52 8.28
N CYS A 199 18.86 2.76 8.31
CA CYS A 199 17.79 2.95 9.29
C CYS A 199 18.21 2.57 10.72
N GLY A 200 19.33 1.88 10.93
CA GLY A 200 19.86 1.56 12.27
C GLY A 200 19.31 0.26 12.90
N ALA A 201 18.46 -0.49 12.20
CA ALA A 201 18.06 -1.85 12.60
C ALA A 201 18.93 -2.92 11.93
N SER A 202 19.04 -4.10 12.56
CA SER A 202 19.71 -5.25 11.95
C SER A 202 18.89 -5.80 10.77
N ILE A 203 19.58 -6.03 9.65
CA ILE A 203 19.01 -6.59 8.41
C ILE A 203 19.52 -8.02 8.13
N GLU A 204 20.35 -8.58 9.01
CA GLU A 204 21.01 -9.88 8.78
C GLU A 204 20.00 -11.02 8.60
N ASP A 205 18.91 -10.98 9.37
CA ASP A 205 17.83 -11.97 9.34
C ASP A 205 16.78 -11.67 8.28
N TRP A 206 17.02 -10.70 7.38
CA TRP A 206 16.05 -10.25 6.40
C TRP A 206 16.47 -10.64 4.97
N GLU A 207 15.49 -11.06 4.18
CA GLU A 207 15.57 -11.17 2.74
C GLU A 207 14.84 -9.96 2.15
N ILE A 208 15.56 -9.15 1.36
CA ILE A 208 15.03 -7.94 0.75
C ILE A 208 15.05 -8.13 -0.76
N LEU A 209 13.86 -8.00 -1.36
CA LEU A 209 13.61 -8.09 -2.79
C LEU A 209 13.13 -6.74 -3.28
N SER A 210 13.51 -6.37 -4.50
CA SER A 210 13.02 -5.16 -5.14
C SER A 210 12.88 -5.38 -6.64
N GLY A 211 11.96 -4.65 -7.26
CA GLY A 211 11.75 -4.74 -8.69
C GLY A 211 10.94 -3.59 -9.25
N ARG A 212 10.72 -3.68 -10.57
CA ARG A 212 9.92 -2.73 -11.33
C ARG A 212 9.10 -3.49 -12.35
N GLU A 213 7.80 -3.24 -12.36
CA GLU A 213 6.84 -3.94 -13.21
C GLU A 213 5.98 -2.96 -13.99
N GLN A 214 5.65 -3.25 -15.25
CA GLN A 214 4.79 -2.37 -16.04
C GLN A 214 3.32 -2.66 -15.71
N HIS A 215 2.59 -1.65 -15.23
CA HIS A 215 1.15 -1.78 -14.93
C HIS A 215 0.25 -1.13 -16.00
N THR A 216 0.76 -0.15 -16.76
CA THR A 216 0.00 0.51 -17.81
C THR A 216 0.88 0.67 -19.04
N TRP A 217 0.71 -0.22 -20.01
CA TRP A 217 1.46 -0.11 -21.25
C TRP A 217 1.09 1.19 -22.01
N PRO A 218 2.05 1.95 -22.56
CA PRO A 218 3.50 1.76 -22.49
C PRO A 218 4.19 2.55 -21.36
N VAL A 219 3.45 3.34 -20.57
CA VAL A 219 4.03 4.42 -19.74
C VAL A 219 4.07 4.16 -18.23
N GLY A 220 3.14 3.37 -17.67
CA GLY A 220 3.00 3.17 -16.24
C GLY A 220 3.82 2.01 -15.71
N HIS A 221 4.67 2.31 -14.72
CA HIS A 221 5.53 1.35 -14.05
C HIS A 221 5.35 1.45 -12.54
N MET A 222 5.36 0.30 -11.88
CA MET A 222 5.31 0.15 -10.44
C MET A 222 6.69 -0.23 -9.94
N SER A 223 7.23 0.53 -9.01
CA SER A 223 8.40 0.13 -8.22
C SER A 223 7.92 -0.52 -6.93
N TRP A 224 8.55 -1.64 -6.57
CA TRP A 224 8.19 -2.37 -5.37
C TRP A 224 9.41 -2.87 -4.62
N ILE A 225 9.28 -2.95 -3.30
CA ILE A 225 10.25 -3.53 -2.38
C ILE A 225 9.50 -4.40 -1.40
N ILE A 226 10.00 -5.60 -1.17
CA ILE A 226 9.46 -6.55 -0.21
C ILE A 226 10.60 -7.01 0.67
N ALA A 227 10.47 -6.83 1.98
CA ALA A 227 11.38 -7.36 2.96
C ALA A 227 10.64 -8.41 3.80
N ILE A 228 11.23 -9.58 3.99
CA ILE A 228 10.67 -10.67 4.80
C ILE A 228 11.73 -11.25 5.72
N LYS A 229 11.36 -11.64 6.94
CA LYS A 229 12.28 -12.38 7.82
C LYS A 229 12.59 -13.74 7.22
N LYS A 230 13.88 -14.07 7.16
CA LYS A 230 14.38 -15.41 6.80
C LYS A 230 13.73 -16.42 7.73
N LYS A 231 13.33 -17.58 7.18
CA LYS A 231 12.90 -18.68 8.03
C LYS A 231 14.14 -19.23 8.73
N ASN A 232 14.16 -19.20 10.06
CA ASN A 232 15.10 -20.02 10.82
C ASN A 232 14.88 -21.47 10.37
N VAL A 233 15.90 -22.02 9.71
CA VAL A 233 15.97 -23.44 9.32
C VAL A 233 16.13 -24.27 10.58
#